data_AF-A0A356NKJ4-F1
#
_entry.id   AF-A0A356NKJ4-F1
#
_cell.length_a   1.000
_cell.length_b   1.000
_cell.length_c   1.000
_cell.angle_alpha   90.00
_cell.angle_beta   90.00
_cell.angle_gamma   90.00
#
_symmetry.space_group_name_H-M   'P 1'
#
loop_
_entity.id
_entity.type
_entity.pdbx_description
1 polymer ?
#
loop_
_entity_poly.entity_id
_entity_poly.type
_entity_poly.pdbx_seq_one_letter_code
_entity_poly.pdbx_strand_id
1 'polypeptide(L)'
;MTIGDKRDFDKLLLNSEDSETLNTSFIERLNLTTRQSTSFLTRRTTSFARFEEFLEKQLDILRCHYNFLRPHRALKFGPVLRTPAMQAGLAKLRFTFRDVFTFLVALIWMGKLDSIRQSAMD
;
A
#
# COMPACT_ATOMS: atom_id res chain seq x y z
N MET A 1 -23.32 -6.08 -8.52
CA MET A 1 -22.35 -6.44 -7.46
C MET A 1 -23.01 -6.15 -6.13
N THR A 2 -23.76 -7.11 -5.59
CA THR A 2 -24.40 -6.97 -4.28
C THR A 2 -23.32 -7.06 -3.22
N ILE A 3 -23.03 -5.94 -2.57
CA ILE A 3 -22.13 -5.88 -1.43
C ILE A 3 -22.75 -6.73 -0.30
N GLY A 4 -22.07 -7.81 0.09
CA GLY A 4 -22.31 -8.53 1.35
C GLY A 4 -23.45 -9.56 1.36
N ASP A 5 -23.41 -10.60 0.52
CA ASP A 5 -24.18 -11.81 0.82
C ASP A 5 -23.63 -12.46 2.10
N LYS A 6 -24.51 -12.79 3.06
CA LYS A 6 -24.14 -13.36 4.36
C LYS A 6 -23.35 -14.66 4.20
N ARG A 7 -23.69 -15.46 3.18
CA ARG A 7 -23.00 -16.72 2.87
C ARG A 7 -21.55 -16.51 2.44
N ASP A 8 -21.27 -15.45 1.70
CA ASP A 8 -19.92 -15.14 1.26
C ASP A 8 -19.11 -14.52 2.41
N PHE A 9 -19.76 -13.74 3.26
CA PHE A 9 -19.15 -13.26 4.51
C PHE A 9 -18.73 -14.41 5.43
N ASP A 10 -19.62 -15.37 5.68
CA ASP A 10 -19.32 -16.52 6.57
C ASP A 10 -18.15 -17.35 6.01
N LYS A 11 -18.11 -17.59 4.68
CA LYS A 11 -16.98 -18.26 4.03
C LYS A 11 -15.66 -17.49 4.18
N LEU A 12 -15.69 -16.16 4.02
CA LEU A 12 -14.50 -15.34 4.17
C LEU A 12 -13.98 -15.34 5.61
N LEU A 13 -14.88 -15.33 6.59
CA LEU A 13 -14.51 -15.39 8.01
C LEU A 13 -13.90 -16.76 8.36
N LEU A 14 -14.51 -17.86 7.88
CA LEU A 14 -13.99 -19.23 8.03
C LEU A 14 -12.60 -19.41 7.42
N ASN A 15 -12.30 -18.73 6.31
CA ASN A 15 -11.02 -18.82 5.62
C ASN A 15 -9.99 -17.80 6.11
N SER A 16 -10.33 -16.95 7.07
CA SER A 16 -9.41 -15.90 7.54
C SER A 16 -8.37 -16.48 8.48
N GLU A 17 -7.09 -16.18 8.23
CA GLU A 17 -5.98 -16.69 9.04
C GLU A 17 -5.82 -15.94 10.38
N ASP A 18 -6.32 -14.70 10.44
CA ASP A 18 -5.98 -13.75 11.50
C ASP A 18 -7.05 -13.61 12.61
N SER A 19 -8.31 -13.99 12.38
CA SER A 19 -9.36 -13.88 13.41
C SER A 19 -10.57 -14.80 13.19
N GLU A 20 -11.00 -15.47 14.25
CA GLU A 20 -12.22 -16.29 14.25
C GLU A 20 -13.51 -15.45 14.34
N THR A 21 -13.38 -14.16 14.68
CA THR A 21 -14.51 -13.24 14.91
C THR A 21 -14.38 -11.99 14.07
N LEU A 22 -15.50 -11.34 13.76
CA LEU A 22 -15.51 -10.06 13.07
C LEU A 22 -14.80 -9.00 13.95
N ASN A 23 -13.63 -8.54 13.51
CA ASN A 23 -12.84 -7.55 14.22
C ASN A 23 -12.45 -6.38 13.30
N THR A 24 -12.70 -5.15 13.75
CA THR A 24 -12.34 -3.92 13.02
C THR A 24 -11.01 -3.31 13.47
N SER A 25 -10.41 -3.79 14.56
CA SER A 25 -9.24 -3.19 15.18
C SER A 25 -8.03 -3.07 14.25
N PHE A 26 -7.84 -4.02 13.32
CA PHE A 26 -6.76 -3.96 12.32
C PHE A 26 -6.94 -2.77 11.36
N ILE A 27 -8.15 -2.62 10.83
CA ILE A 27 -8.50 -1.51 9.92
C ILE A 27 -8.45 -0.18 10.69
N GLU A 28 -8.95 -0.14 11.92
CA GLU A 28 -8.90 1.06 12.76
C GLU A 28 -7.47 1.50 13.06
N ARG A 29 -6.58 0.56 13.40
CA ARG A 29 -5.15 0.84 13.65
C ARG A 29 -4.44 1.32 12.39
N LEU A 30 -4.76 0.71 11.24
CA LEU A 30 -4.23 1.16 9.95
C LEU A 30 -4.71 2.59 9.64
N ASN A 31 -6.00 2.87 9.80
CA ASN A 31 -6.58 4.20 9.59
C ASN A 31 -5.96 5.24 10.51
N LEU A 32 -5.75 4.91 11.80
CA LEU A 32 -5.05 5.79 12.73
C LEU A 32 -3.62 6.06 12.27
N THR A 33 -2.89 5.03 11.87
CA THR A 33 -1.51 5.17 11.37
C THR A 33 -1.48 6.08 10.13
N THR A 34 -2.40 5.88 9.19
CA THR A 34 -2.51 6.71 8.00
C THR A 34 -2.78 8.17 8.35
N ARG A 35 -3.73 8.45 9.25
CA ARG A 35 -4.02 9.82 9.72
C ARG A 35 -2.85 10.48 10.45
N GLN A 36 -2.10 9.71 11.24
CA GLN A 36 -0.91 10.22 11.94
C GLN A 36 0.28 10.47 11.01
N SER A 37 0.33 9.77 9.88
CA SER A 37 1.47 9.84 8.95
C SER A 37 1.33 10.92 7.88
N THR A 38 0.16 11.55 7.74
CA THR A 38 -0.06 12.64 6.78
C THR A 38 -0.84 13.79 7.42
N SER A 39 -0.33 15.01 7.29
CA SER A 39 -0.99 16.20 7.81
C SER A 39 -2.33 16.47 7.11
N PHE A 40 -2.49 16.05 5.85
CA PHE A 40 -3.74 16.26 5.08
C PHE A 40 -4.98 15.61 5.72
N LEU A 41 -4.81 14.51 6.47
CA LEU A 41 -5.90 13.77 7.09
C LEU A 41 -6.11 14.10 8.56
N THR A 42 -5.43 15.11 9.09
CA THR A 42 -5.62 15.57 10.46
C THR A 42 -6.71 16.64 10.52
N ARG A 43 -7.52 16.61 11.60
CA ARG A 43 -8.72 17.45 11.74
C ARG A 43 -8.42 18.96 11.70
N ARG A 44 -7.25 19.38 12.20
CA ARG A 44 -6.81 20.78 12.23
C ARG A 44 -5.40 20.85 11.65
N THR A 45 -5.32 21.19 10.37
CA THR A 45 -4.05 21.29 9.63
C THR A 45 -4.02 22.57 8.82
N THR A 46 -2.82 23.14 8.68
CA THR A 46 -2.54 24.22 7.72
C THR A 46 -2.22 23.66 6.32
N SER A 47 -1.93 22.36 6.23
CA SER A 47 -1.65 21.64 4.99
C SER A 47 -2.91 20.93 4.50
N PHE A 48 -3.80 21.66 3.81
CA PHE A 48 -4.98 21.07 3.17
C PHE A 48 -4.71 20.72 1.70
N ALA A 49 -5.24 19.59 1.23
CA ALA A 49 -5.13 19.18 -0.17
C ALA A 49 -6.23 19.86 -0.99
N ARG A 50 -5.86 20.76 -1.90
CA ARG A 50 -6.82 21.51 -2.74
C ARG A 50 -7.56 20.64 -3.76
N PHE A 51 -6.94 19.54 -4.18
CA PHE A 51 -7.50 18.58 -5.14
C PHE A 51 -7.33 17.17 -4.60
N GLU A 52 -8.31 16.32 -4.88
CA GLU A 52 -8.34 14.92 -4.46
C GLU A 52 -7.11 14.15 -4.97
N GLU A 53 -6.69 14.39 -6.21
CA GLU A 53 -5.51 13.77 -6.81
C GLU A 53 -4.22 13.94 -5.97
N PHE A 54 -4.05 15.09 -5.31
CA PHE A 54 -2.87 15.31 -4.47
C PHE A 54 -2.93 14.48 -3.18
N LEU A 55 -4.12 14.33 -2.61
CA LEU A 55 -4.33 13.46 -1.46
C LEU A 55 -4.08 12.00 -1.83
N GLU A 56 -4.61 11.55 -2.96
CA GLU A 56 -4.39 10.20 -3.48
C GLU A 56 -2.90 9.91 -3.68
N LYS A 57 -2.18 10.79 -4.39
CA LYS A 57 -0.73 10.66 -4.61
C LYS A 57 0.05 10.59 -3.29
N GLN A 58 -0.30 11.41 -2.30
CA GLN A 58 0.34 11.36 -0.98
C GLN A 58 0.05 10.05 -0.26
N LEU A 59 -1.19 9.55 -0.34
CA LEU A 59 -1.57 8.28 0.26
C LEU A 59 -0.85 7.10 -0.39
N ASP A 60 -0.63 7.14 -1.70
CA ASP A 60 0.08 6.08 -2.42
C ASP A 60 1.56 6.03 -2.02
N ILE A 61 2.22 7.18 -1.88
CA ILE A 61 3.58 7.26 -1.34
C ILE A 61 3.62 6.69 0.07
N LEU A 62 2.64 7.04 0.93
CA LEU A 62 2.57 6.55 2.29
C LEU A 62 2.36 5.04 2.36
N ARG A 63 1.44 4.50 1.54
CA ARG A 63 1.17 3.05 1.43
C ARG A 63 2.41 2.30 0.93
N CYS A 64 3.11 2.85 -0.07
CA CYS A 64 4.35 2.31 -0.58
C CYS A 64 5.41 2.25 0.54
N HIS A 65 5.61 3.37 1.23
CA HIS A 65 6.57 3.47 2.33
C HIS A 65 6.25 2.47 3.47
N TYR A 66 4.99 2.38 3.89
CA TYR A 66 4.57 1.48 4.98
C TYR A 66 4.75 0.00 4.64
N ASN A 67 4.41 -0.40 3.41
CA ASN A 67 4.39 -1.81 2.99
C ASN A 67 5.74 -2.32 2.46
N PHE A 68 6.51 -1.51 1.76
CA PHE A 68 7.69 -1.97 1.02
C PHE A 68 9.03 -1.50 1.60
N LEU A 69 9.05 -0.35 2.27
CA LEU A 69 10.29 0.31 2.71
C LEU A 69 10.49 0.21 4.22
N ARG A 70 9.44 0.46 5.00
CA ARG A 70 9.50 0.52 6.46
C ARG A 70 9.50 -0.90 7.04
N PRO A 71 10.55 -1.31 7.75
CA PRO A 71 10.55 -2.59 8.43
C PRO A 71 9.83 -2.45 9.80
N HIS A 72 9.08 -3.48 10.21
CA HIS A 72 8.24 -3.41 11.41
C HIS A 72 8.72 -4.36 12.49
N ARG A 73 8.79 -3.85 13.73
CA ARG A 73 9.23 -4.64 14.90
C ARG A 73 8.35 -5.87 15.16
N ALA A 74 7.05 -5.76 14.90
CA ALA A 74 6.11 -6.87 15.02
C ALA A 74 6.36 -8.00 14.00
N LEU A 75 7.06 -7.72 12.91
CA LEU A 75 7.42 -8.68 11.85
C LEU A 75 8.89 -9.12 11.95
N LYS A 76 9.47 -9.06 13.15
CA LYS A 76 10.83 -9.54 13.40
C LYS A 76 10.81 -11.04 13.63
N PHE A 77 11.55 -11.79 12.82
CA PHE A 77 11.76 -13.23 13.02
C PHE A 77 13.26 -13.50 13.13
N GLY A 78 13.69 -13.92 14.31
CA GLY A 78 15.12 -14.05 14.62
C GLY A 78 15.84 -12.71 14.44
N PRO A 79 16.98 -12.66 13.72
CA PRO A 79 17.71 -11.42 13.47
C PRO A 79 17.11 -10.56 12.35
N VAL A 80 16.18 -11.10 11.54
CA VAL A 80 15.69 -10.44 10.34
C VAL A 80 14.44 -9.60 10.63
N LEU A 81 14.50 -8.33 10.28
CA LEU A 81 13.36 -7.41 10.36
C LEU A 81 12.70 -7.28 8.98
N ARG A 82 11.42 -7.65 8.88
CA ARG A 82 10.69 -7.69 7.61
C ARG A 82 9.75 -6.50 7.43
N THR A 83 9.41 -6.23 6.17
CA THR A 83 8.31 -5.33 5.79
C THR A 83 7.02 -6.15 5.59
N PRO A 84 5.83 -5.52 5.59
CA PRO A 84 4.58 -6.24 5.36
C PRO A 84 4.55 -6.92 3.99
N ALA A 85 5.08 -6.28 2.95
CA ALA A 85 5.20 -6.89 1.62
C ALA A 85 6.11 -8.13 1.62
N MET A 86 7.15 -8.16 2.45
CA MET A 86 7.99 -9.35 2.62
C MET A 86 7.26 -10.46 3.34
N GLN A 87 6.48 -10.14 4.39
CA GLN A 87 5.69 -11.13 5.12
C GLN A 87 4.60 -11.75 4.23
N ALA A 88 3.96 -10.94 3.39
CA ALA A 88 2.95 -11.39 2.43
C ALA A 88 3.53 -12.12 1.19
N GLY A 89 4.86 -12.28 1.10
CA GLY A 89 5.51 -12.93 -0.05
C GLY A 89 5.51 -12.10 -1.34
N LEU A 90 5.06 -10.84 -1.30
CA LEU A 90 5.02 -9.93 -2.46
C LEU A 90 6.41 -9.35 -2.81
N ALA A 91 7.32 -9.31 -1.83
CA ALA A 91 8.68 -8.79 -2.02
C ALA A 91 9.71 -9.71 -1.36
N LYS A 92 10.82 -10.00 -2.05
CA LYS A 92 11.91 -10.80 -1.48
C LYS A 92 12.85 -9.98 -0.59
N LEU A 93 13.02 -8.70 -0.92
CA LEU A 93 13.94 -7.78 -0.26
C LEU A 93 13.21 -6.51 0.16
N ARG A 94 13.79 -5.80 1.13
CA ARG A 94 13.34 -4.47 1.53
C ARG A 94 13.74 -3.46 0.46
N PHE A 95 12.79 -2.64 0.04
CA PHE A 95 13.06 -1.56 -0.90
C PHE A 95 13.56 -0.29 -0.20
N THR A 96 14.29 0.52 -0.94
CA THR A 96 14.59 1.91 -0.60
C THR A 96 13.82 2.85 -1.53
N PHE A 97 13.70 4.13 -1.15
CA PHE A 97 13.10 5.13 -2.04
C PHE A 97 13.82 5.20 -3.38
N ARG A 98 15.16 5.02 -3.39
CA ARG A 98 15.95 4.97 -4.62
C ARG A 98 15.46 3.87 -5.55
N ASP A 99 15.22 2.67 -5.03
CA ASP A 99 14.76 1.53 -5.84
C ASP A 99 13.39 1.81 -6.43
N VAL A 100 12.46 2.35 -5.62
CA VAL A 100 11.11 2.72 -6.05
C VAL A 100 11.16 3.76 -7.17
N PHE A 101 11.87 4.86 -6.98
CA PHE A 101 11.93 5.92 -7.98
C PHE A 101 12.71 5.50 -9.23
N THR A 102 13.76 4.69 -9.09
CA THR A 102 14.52 4.18 -10.25
C THR A 102 13.66 3.22 -11.08
N PHE A 103 12.88 2.37 -10.43
CA PHE A 103 11.94 1.47 -11.09
C PHE A 103 10.82 2.22 -11.82
N LEU A 104 10.25 3.25 -11.19
CA LEU A 104 9.23 4.10 -11.83
C LEU A 104 9.77 4.83 -13.05
N VAL A 105 10.98 5.38 -12.96
CA VAL A 105 11.65 6.01 -14.10
C VAL A 105 11.84 4.99 -15.21
N ALA A 106 12.41 3.82 -14.93
CA ALA A 106 12.60 2.76 -15.92
C ALA A 106 11.29 2.32 -16.60
N LEU A 107 10.19 2.20 -15.84
CA LEU A 107 8.86 1.89 -16.36
C LEU A 107 8.32 2.98 -17.27
N ILE A 108 8.48 4.26 -16.92
CA ILE A 108 8.07 5.39 -17.75
C ILE A 108 8.87 5.39 -19.07
N TRP A 109 10.18 5.13 -19.01
CA TRP A 109 11.02 4.99 -20.19
C TRP A 109 10.57 3.81 -21.06
N MET A 110 10.25 2.66 -20.46
CA MET A 110 9.71 1.51 -21.19
C MET A 110 8.37 1.82 -21.86
N GLY A 111 7.41 2.41 -21.14
CA GLY A 111 6.10 2.75 -21.71
C GLY A 111 6.21 3.79 -22.83
N LYS A 112 7.19 4.70 -22.75
CA LYS A 112 7.48 5.64 -23.83
C LYS A 112 8.09 4.95 -25.05
N LEU A 113 8.95 3.95 -24.85
CA LEU A 113 9.52 3.13 -25.94
C LEU A 113 8.44 2.28 -26.62
N ASP A 114 7.48 1.75 -25.87
CA ASP A 114 6.37 0.97 -26.42
C ASP A 114 5.41 1.85 -27.23
N SER A 115 5.12 3.08 -26.76
CA SER A 115 4.33 4.05 -27.53
C SER A 115 5.01 4.49 -28.84
N ILE A 116 6.34 4.64 -28.85
CA ILE A 116 7.11 4.96 -30.07
C ILE A 116 7.13 3.77 -31.02
N ARG A 117 7.27 2.55 -30.50
CA ARG A 117 7.22 1.31 -31.30
C ARG A 117 5.88 1.10 -31.98
N GLN A 118 4.78 1.39 -31.28
CA GLN A 118 3.43 1.28 -31.85
C GLN A 118 3.22 2.26 -33.00
N SER A 119 3.67 3.52 -32.86
CA SER A 119 3.59 4.56 -33.90
C SER A 119 4.52 4.34 -35.11
N ALA A 120 5.47 3.40 -35.03
CA ALA A 120 6.38 3.06 -36.13
C ALA A 120 5.95 1.78 -36.88
N MET A 121 4.93 1.07 -36.37
CA MET A 121 4.33 -0.12 -37.00
C MET A 121 3.00 0.17 -37.69
N ASP A 122 2.40 1.34 -37.44
CA ASP A 122 1.28 1.92 -38.20
C ASP A 122 1.81 2.86 -39.31
#